data_AF-A0A101M7S7-F1
#
_entry.id   AF-A0A101M7S7-F1
#
_cell.length_a   1.000
_cell.length_b   1.000
_cell.length_c   1.000
_cell.angle_alpha   90.00
_cell.angle_beta   90.00
_cell.angle_gamma   90.00
#
_symmetry.space_group_name_H-M   'P 1'
#
loop_
_entity.id
_entity.type
_entity.pdbx_description
1 polymer ?
#
loop_
_entity_poly.entity_id
_entity_poly.type
_entity_poly.pdbx_seq_one_letter_code
_entity_poly.pdbx_strand_id
1 'polypeptide(L)'
;MSVQDNARFDFIIVGGGTAGNVIAGRLAENPNAKILVVEAGVGNSKDIEEIRIPSNAMQLRNSQYDWAYKSTIVKRDDYERIEKPNTRGKALGGSSSLNYFTWAPGSKGTFDMWEEYGGKEWTWDPLVPYLRKSATYHNDDKVYAPELKKIGENGPIPISHSELIPEMQLFRDLLTDAWKSTGQPINENIFDGQMVGLTYSVNTIYKGRRSSSFLCVDKPNITILPKVHSKLIIDNADKTCKGVTVITGSGQELNLYATREVIVS
;
A
#
# COMPACT_ATOMS: atom_id res chain seq x y z
N MET A 1 -20.11 14.02 -9.22
CA MET A 1 -20.46 15.30 -8.57
C MET A 1 -19.18 16.07 -8.33
N SER A 2 -19.14 17.36 -8.69
CA SER A 2 -17.99 18.21 -8.38
C SER A 2 -18.01 18.58 -6.89
N VAL A 3 -16.90 18.35 -6.19
CA VAL A 3 -16.70 18.81 -4.82
C VAL A 3 -16.71 20.34 -4.83
N GLN A 4 -17.55 20.95 -4.00
CA GLN A 4 -17.69 22.39 -3.90
C GLN A 4 -16.77 22.96 -2.83
N ASP A 5 -16.40 24.23 -2.96
CA ASP A 5 -15.70 24.95 -1.89
C ASP A 5 -16.53 24.96 -0.60
N ASN A 6 -15.86 24.89 0.54
CA ASN A 6 -16.44 24.77 1.88
C ASN A 6 -17.27 23.49 2.14
N ALA A 7 -17.18 22.48 1.28
CA ALA A 7 -17.82 21.19 1.52
C ALA A 7 -17.30 20.53 2.81
N ARG A 8 -18.19 19.76 3.46
CA ARG A 8 -17.93 19.08 4.74
C ARG A 8 -18.05 17.57 4.61
N PHE A 9 -17.07 16.87 5.16
CA PHE A 9 -17.01 15.42 5.25
C PHE A 9 -16.78 15.01 6.70
N ASP A 10 -17.14 13.78 7.07
CA ASP A 10 -16.82 13.28 8.40
C ASP A 10 -15.31 13.08 8.55
N PHE A 11 -14.72 12.44 7.55
CA PHE A 11 -13.29 12.17 7.50
C PHE A 11 -12.70 12.66 6.18
N ILE A 12 -11.53 13.30 6.27
CA ILE A 12 -10.72 13.67 5.11
C ILE A 12 -9.40 12.89 5.16
N ILE A 13 -9.16 12.08 4.15
CA ILE A 13 -7.89 11.38 3.93
C ILE A 13 -7.05 12.20 2.97
N VAL A 14 -5.88 12.66 3.45
CA VAL A 14 -4.92 13.46 2.69
C VAL A 14 -3.87 12.54 2.11
N GLY A 15 -4.11 12.09 0.87
CA GLY A 15 -3.30 11.11 0.15
C GLY A 15 -4.06 9.80 -0.06
N GLY A 16 -4.40 9.50 -1.32
CA GLY A 16 -5.09 8.27 -1.74
C GLY A 16 -4.12 7.10 -1.89
N GLY A 17 -3.18 6.98 -0.95
CA GLY A 17 -2.07 6.03 -0.99
C GLY A 17 -2.39 4.64 -0.44
N THR A 18 -1.35 3.90 -0.09
CA THR A 18 -1.48 2.51 0.41
C THR A 18 -2.26 2.44 1.73
N ALA A 19 -1.84 3.19 2.75
CA ALA A 19 -2.57 3.27 4.03
C ALA A 19 -3.86 4.08 3.92
N GLY A 20 -3.81 5.23 3.24
CA GLY A 20 -4.95 6.16 3.13
C GLY A 20 -6.21 5.49 2.59
N ASN A 21 -6.10 4.70 1.52
CA ASN A 21 -7.25 3.98 0.96
C ASN A 21 -7.75 2.84 1.87
N VAL A 22 -6.87 2.18 2.64
CA VAL A 22 -7.29 1.16 3.60
C VAL A 22 -8.11 1.82 4.72
N ILE A 23 -7.64 2.95 5.25
CA ILE A 23 -8.35 3.73 6.28
C ILE A 23 -9.69 4.23 5.73
N ALA A 24 -9.68 4.88 4.55
CA ALA A 24 -10.89 5.35 3.87
C ALA A 24 -11.92 4.23 3.70
N GLY A 25 -11.47 3.08 3.18
CA GLY A 25 -12.30 1.90 2.95
C GLY A 25 -12.92 1.36 4.23
N ARG A 26 -12.17 1.31 5.34
CA ARG A 26 -12.69 0.83 6.64
C ARG A 26 -13.65 1.82 7.28
N LEU A 27 -13.35 3.12 7.27
CA LEU A 27 -14.29 4.15 7.77
C LEU A 27 -15.61 4.13 6.99
N ALA A 28 -15.54 3.87 5.69
CA ALA A 28 -16.70 3.75 4.81
C ALA A 28 -17.54 2.47 5.01
N GLU A 29 -17.13 1.53 5.88
CA GLU A 29 -17.99 0.40 6.27
C GLU A 29 -19.24 0.85 7.03
N ASN A 30 -19.19 2.03 7.67
CA ASN A 30 -20.40 2.72 8.09
C ASN A 30 -21.00 3.48 6.89
N PRO A 31 -22.17 3.06 6.35
CA PRO A 31 -22.75 3.68 5.15
C PRO A 31 -23.17 5.14 5.36
N ASN A 32 -23.31 5.59 6.60
CA ASN A 32 -23.69 6.97 6.93
C ASN A 32 -22.48 7.92 7.02
N ALA A 33 -21.26 7.39 7.11
CA ALA A 33 -20.06 8.21 7.14
C ALA A 33 -19.79 8.81 5.75
N LYS A 34 -19.42 10.10 5.70
CA LYS A 34 -18.98 10.79 4.48
C LYS A 34 -17.46 10.89 4.46
N ILE A 35 -16.82 10.22 3.52
CA ILE A 35 -15.36 10.17 3.43
C ILE A 35 -14.91 10.92 2.18
N LEU A 36 -13.93 11.80 2.33
CA LEU A 36 -13.21 12.41 1.22
C LEU A 36 -11.79 11.84 1.16
N VAL A 37 -11.34 11.46 -0.04
CA VAL A 37 -9.94 11.15 -0.33
C VAL A 37 -9.42 12.18 -1.32
N VAL A 38 -8.41 12.97 -0.92
CA VAL A 38 -7.72 13.90 -1.83
C VAL A 38 -6.41 13.25 -2.31
N GLU A 39 -6.18 13.27 -3.62
CA GLU A 39 -5.04 12.59 -4.24
C GLU A 39 -4.39 13.46 -5.33
N ALA A 40 -3.06 13.53 -5.35
CA ALA A 40 -2.32 14.34 -6.32
C ALA A 40 -2.28 13.71 -7.72
N GLY A 41 -2.32 12.39 -7.79
CA GLY A 41 -2.31 11.62 -9.01
C GLY A 41 -3.69 11.42 -9.64
N VAL A 42 -3.73 10.49 -10.60
CA VAL A 42 -4.95 10.07 -11.30
C VAL A 42 -5.87 9.27 -10.36
N GLY A 43 -7.18 9.43 -10.53
CA GLY A 43 -8.20 8.73 -9.72
C GLY A 43 -8.68 7.38 -10.29
N ASN A 44 -8.26 7.04 -11.51
CA ASN A 44 -8.75 5.90 -12.28
C ASN A 44 -7.70 4.79 -12.46
N SER A 45 -6.84 4.56 -11.46
CA SER A 45 -5.76 3.56 -11.53
C SER A 45 -6.23 2.14 -11.85
N LYS A 46 -7.50 1.82 -11.56
CA LYS A 46 -8.12 0.54 -11.91
C LYS A 46 -8.24 0.31 -13.42
N ASP A 47 -8.28 1.39 -14.20
CA ASP A 47 -8.50 1.39 -15.66
C ASP A 47 -7.20 1.59 -16.47
N ILE A 48 -6.04 1.62 -15.80
CA ILE A 48 -4.73 1.90 -16.42
C ILE A 48 -3.93 0.60 -16.51
N GLU A 49 -3.71 0.11 -17.73
CA GLU A 49 -3.07 -1.19 -17.98
C GLU A 49 -1.59 -1.21 -17.57
N GLU A 50 -0.87 -0.10 -17.68
CA GLU A 50 0.51 0.04 -17.20
C GLU A 50 0.62 -0.19 -15.69
N ILE A 51 -0.40 0.21 -14.92
CA ILE A 51 -0.50 -0.02 -13.48
C ILE A 51 -0.96 -1.46 -13.20
N ARG A 52 -1.93 -1.96 -13.96
CA ARG A 52 -2.63 -3.22 -13.69
C ARG A 52 -1.85 -4.46 -14.08
N ILE A 53 -1.00 -4.39 -15.11
CA ILE A 53 -0.21 -5.51 -15.62
C ILE A 53 1.10 -5.64 -14.80
N PRO A 54 1.33 -6.75 -14.07
CA PRO A 54 2.48 -6.87 -13.19
C PRO A 54 3.86 -6.75 -13.88
N SER A 55 4.00 -7.28 -15.10
CA SER A 55 5.24 -7.21 -15.87
C SER A 55 5.65 -5.79 -16.28
N ASN A 56 4.76 -4.81 -16.12
CA ASN A 56 5.00 -3.40 -16.44
C ASN A 56 5.51 -2.58 -15.24
N ALA A 57 5.67 -3.17 -14.04
CA ALA A 57 5.96 -2.41 -12.83
C ALA A 57 7.28 -1.61 -12.88
N MET A 58 8.33 -2.16 -13.51
CA MET A 58 9.61 -1.46 -13.59
C MET A 58 9.56 -0.26 -14.54
N GLN A 59 8.71 -0.32 -15.57
CA GLN A 59 8.46 0.72 -16.56
C GLN A 59 7.71 1.92 -15.97
N LEU A 60 7.12 1.78 -14.77
CA LEU A 60 6.47 2.88 -14.06
C LEU A 60 7.46 3.87 -13.44
N ARG A 61 8.75 3.51 -13.30
CA ARG A 61 9.80 4.46 -12.88
C ARG A 61 9.94 5.58 -13.91
N ASN A 62 10.04 6.83 -13.47
CA ASN A 62 10.03 8.03 -14.34
C ASN A 62 8.76 8.22 -15.19
N SER A 63 7.71 7.43 -14.99
CA SER A 63 6.42 7.64 -15.68
C SER A 63 5.65 8.83 -15.08
N GLN A 64 4.52 9.18 -15.68
CA GLN A 64 3.58 10.17 -15.12
C GLN A 64 2.98 9.75 -13.76
N TYR A 65 3.11 8.48 -13.38
CA TYR A 65 2.64 7.93 -12.10
C TYR A 65 3.73 7.89 -11.03
N ASP A 66 4.94 8.38 -11.32
CA ASP A 66 6.06 8.46 -10.39
C ASP A 66 6.30 9.91 -9.97
N TRP A 67 6.34 10.18 -8.66
CA TRP A 67 6.82 11.46 -8.14
C TRP A 67 8.27 11.76 -8.55
N ALA A 68 9.06 10.70 -8.77
CA ALA A 68 10.44 10.76 -9.24
C ALA A 68 11.30 11.70 -8.39
N TYR A 69 11.25 11.56 -7.06
CA TYR A 69 11.98 12.45 -6.17
C TYR A 69 13.49 12.42 -6.42
N LYS A 70 14.16 13.55 -6.17
CA LYS A 70 15.62 13.57 -5.97
C LYS A 70 15.88 13.14 -4.53
N SER A 71 16.85 12.26 -4.29
CA SER A 71 17.14 11.76 -2.95
C SER A 71 18.63 11.52 -2.76
N THR A 72 19.19 12.03 -1.67
CA THR A 72 20.54 11.69 -1.22
C THR A 72 20.53 10.24 -0.75
N ILE A 73 21.25 9.37 -1.46
CA ILE A 73 21.30 7.94 -1.16
C ILE A 73 22.33 7.66 -0.08
N VAL A 74 23.47 8.35 -0.14
CA VAL A 74 24.54 8.27 0.85
C VAL A 74 25.17 9.63 1.02
N LYS A 75 25.49 9.96 2.27
CA LYS A 75 26.21 11.17 2.66
C LYS A 75 27.15 10.87 3.82
N ARG A 76 28.42 10.70 3.48
CA ARG A 76 29.53 10.48 4.40
C ARG A 76 30.64 11.47 4.03
N ASP A 77 31.55 11.72 4.95
CA ASP A 77 32.67 12.65 4.72
C ASP A 77 33.53 12.27 3.50
N ASP A 78 33.63 10.97 3.21
CA ASP A 78 34.39 10.41 2.09
C ASP A 78 33.60 10.28 0.78
N TYR A 79 32.27 10.40 0.81
CA TYR A 79 31.42 10.16 -0.37
C TYR A 79 29.98 10.68 -0.20
N GLU A 80 29.49 11.41 -1.21
CA GLU A 80 28.08 11.81 -1.32
C GLU A 80 27.52 11.46 -2.70
N ARG A 81 26.30 10.91 -2.75
CA ARG A 81 25.58 10.63 -3.99
C ARG A 81 24.09 10.93 -3.87
N ILE A 82 23.58 11.63 -4.88
CA ILE A 82 22.17 11.95 -5.05
C ILE A 82 21.67 11.25 -6.31
N GLU A 83 20.49 10.65 -6.23
CA GLU A 83 19.84 9.96 -7.34
C GLU A 83 18.47 10.55 -7.69
N LYS A 84 18.05 10.34 -8.94
CA LYS A 84 16.68 10.52 -9.43
C LYS A 84 16.42 9.50 -10.54
N PRO A 85 15.31 8.74 -10.50
CA PRO A 85 14.20 8.84 -9.54
C PRO A 85 14.41 7.99 -8.28
N ASN A 86 14.12 8.57 -7.11
CA ASN A 86 13.65 7.83 -5.94
C ASN A 86 12.13 7.66 -6.04
N THR A 87 11.72 6.50 -6.57
CA THR A 87 10.36 6.29 -7.08
C THR A 87 9.32 6.19 -5.98
N ARG A 88 8.23 6.97 -6.11
CA ARG A 88 7.02 6.94 -5.25
C ARG A 88 5.78 7.10 -6.11
N GLY A 89 4.71 6.36 -5.80
CA GLY A 89 3.47 6.42 -6.57
C GLY A 89 2.71 7.73 -6.44
N LYS A 90 2.34 8.30 -7.58
CA LYS A 90 1.48 9.48 -7.78
C LYS A 90 0.24 9.10 -8.58
N ALA A 91 -0.60 8.29 -7.96
CA ALA A 91 -1.85 7.77 -8.50
C ALA A 91 -2.69 7.25 -7.34
N LEU A 92 -4.00 7.07 -7.53
CA LEU A 92 -4.80 6.36 -6.54
C LEU A 92 -4.20 4.96 -6.29
N GLY A 93 -4.00 4.64 -5.01
CA GLY A 93 -3.22 3.50 -4.55
C GLY A 93 -1.78 3.85 -4.14
N GLY A 94 -1.30 5.04 -4.50
CA GLY A 94 0.06 5.50 -4.21
C GLY A 94 1.10 4.47 -4.67
N SER A 95 2.05 4.15 -3.80
CA SER A 95 3.14 3.24 -4.15
C SER A 95 2.70 1.78 -4.30
N SER A 96 1.53 1.35 -3.78
CA SER A 96 1.03 -0.01 -4.09
C SER A 96 0.59 -0.15 -5.56
N SER A 97 0.37 0.96 -6.27
CA SER A 97 0.11 0.98 -7.71
C SER A 97 1.38 0.84 -8.57
N LEU A 98 2.58 0.85 -7.98
CA LEU A 98 3.84 0.70 -8.72
C LEU A 98 4.94 -0.11 -8.03
N ASN A 99 4.66 -0.71 -6.87
CA ASN A 99 5.59 -1.60 -6.18
C ASN A 99 5.83 -2.91 -6.95
N TYR A 100 6.72 -3.74 -6.41
CA TYR A 100 7.08 -5.07 -6.94
C TYR A 100 6.43 -6.22 -6.16
N PHE A 101 5.21 -5.98 -5.66
CA PHE A 101 4.22 -6.99 -5.28
C PHE A 101 4.47 -7.86 -4.05
N THR A 102 5.70 -8.12 -3.64
CA THR A 102 6.00 -9.04 -2.54
C THR A 102 5.20 -8.68 -1.28
N TRP A 103 4.54 -9.70 -0.71
CA TRP A 103 3.74 -9.62 0.50
C TRP A 103 4.40 -10.48 1.59
N ALA A 104 5.11 -9.83 2.50
CA ALA A 104 5.76 -10.47 3.64
C ALA A 104 5.66 -9.54 4.87
N PRO A 105 5.28 -10.04 6.05
CA PRO A 105 5.03 -9.19 7.21
C PRO A 105 6.30 -8.65 7.87
N GLY A 106 7.36 -9.45 7.96
CA GLY A 106 8.55 -9.16 8.78
C GLY A 106 8.71 -10.15 9.94
N SER A 107 9.75 -9.95 10.75
CA SER A 107 10.08 -10.84 11.86
C SER A 107 9.40 -10.43 13.16
N LYS A 108 8.98 -11.40 13.99
CA LYS A 108 8.36 -11.13 15.30
C LYS A 108 9.24 -10.27 16.19
N GLY A 109 10.54 -10.57 16.25
CA GLY A 109 11.49 -9.81 17.06
C GLY A 109 11.52 -8.32 16.71
N THR A 110 11.42 -7.97 15.42
CA THR A 110 11.34 -6.56 14.98
C THR A 110 10.06 -5.88 15.44
N PHE A 111 8.91 -6.55 15.33
CA PHE A 111 7.64 -5.98 15.80
C PHE A 111 7.59 -5.87 17.32
N ASP A 112 8.11 -6.84 18.06
CA ASP A 112 8.12 -6.78 19.53
C ASP A 112 8.97 -5.60 20.04
N MET A 113 10.03 -5.20 19.32
CA MET A 113 10.78 -3.98 19.63
C MET A 113 9.95 -2.68 19.49
N TRP A 114 8.80 -2.71 18.81
CA TRP A 114 7.92 -1.54 18.73
C TRP A 114 7.21 -1.24 20.06
N GLU A 115 7.25 -2.15 21.04
CA GLU A 115 6.70 -1.90 22.38
C GLU A 115 7.28 -0.61 23.00
N GLU A 116 8.54 -0.30 22.74
CA GLU A 116 9.19 0.92 23.24
C GLU A 116 8.50 2.21 22.77
N TYR A 117 7.90 2.19 21.58
CA TYR A 117 7.35 3.38 20.92
C TYR A 117 5.82 3.43 20.98
N GLY A 118 5.16 2.29 20.78
CA GLY A 118 3.70 2.17 20.70
C GLY A 118 3.07 1.46 21.89
N GLY A 119 3.86 0.89 22.80
CA GLY A 119 3.37 0.01 23.85
C GLY A 119 2.96 -1.37 23.33
N LYS A 120 2.40 -2.19 24.24
CA LYS A 120 2.14 -3.61 23.98
C LYS A 120 1.23 -3.88 22.79
N GLU A 121 0.30 -2.98 22.48
CA GLU A 121 -0.63 -3.12 21.35
C GLU A 121 0.05 -3.07 19.96
N TRP A 122 1.31 -2.60 19.90
CA TRP A 122 2.13 -2.55 18.69
C TRP A 122 3.17 -3.68 18.60
N THR A 123 3.06 -4.70 19.44
CA THR A 123 3.89 -5.91 19.35
C THR A 123 3.34 -6.91 18.33
N TRP A 124 4.08 -7.99 18.05
CA TRP A 124 3.71 -8.95 17.01
C TRP A 124 2.31 -9.55 17.21
N ASP A 125 2.02 -10.09 18.40
CA ASP A 125 0.81 -10.89 18.60
C ASP A 125 -0.48 -10.05 18.41
N PRO A 126 -0.59 -8.81 18.94
CA PRO A 126 -1.70 -7.93 18.64
C PRO A 126 -1.78 -7.45 17.18
N LEU A 127 -0.63 -7.37 16.48
CA LEU A 127 -0.58 -6.91 15.08
C LEU A 127 -0.87 -8.00 14.05
N VAL A 128 -0.70 -9.29 14.39
CA VAL A 128 -0.97 -10.42 13.49
C VAL A 128 -2.34 -10.32 12.79
N PRO A 129 -3.47 -10.05 13.50
CA PRO A 129 -4.75 -9.85 12.84
C PRO A 129 -4.73 -8.72 11.81
N TYR A 130 -4.08 -7.58 12.10
CA TYR A 130 -4.00 -6.43 11.19
C TYR A 130 -3.12 -6.68 9.97
N LEU A 131 -2.03 -7.43 10.15
CA LEU A 131 -1.16 -7.88 9.04
C LEU A 131 -1.91 -8.78 8.05
N ARG A 132 -3.00 -9.42 8.47
CA ARG A 132 -3.82 -10.36 7.67
C ARG A 132 -5.12 -9.73 7.15
N LYS A 133 -5.69 -8.78 7.89
CA LYS A 133 -7.05 -8.23 7.70
C LYS A 133 -7.30 -7.61 6.32
N SER A 134 -6.25 -7.08 5.66
CA SER A 134 -6.38 -6.40 4.37
C SER A 134 -6.49 -7.35 3.19
N ALA A 135 -6.11 -8.62 3.37
CA ALA A 135 -5.94 -9.56 2.29
C ALA A 135 -7.03 -10.65 2.22
N THR A 136 -7.23 -11.20 1.02
CA THR A 136 -7.88 -12.48 0.77
C THR A 136 -6.87 -13.38 0.07
N TYR A 137 -6.51 -14.49 0.68
CA TYR A 137 -5.49 -15.41 0.15
C TYR A 137 -6.09 -16.44 -0.82
N HIS A 138 -5.41 -16.61 -1.95
CA HIS A 138 -5.75 -17.56 -3.01
C HIS A 138 -4.64 -18.61 -3.18
N ASN A 139 -5.04 -19.84 -3.49
CA ASN A 139 -4.18 -20.99 -3.75
C ASN A 139 -4.92 -21.95 -4.68
N ASP A 140 -5.24 -21.46 -5.88
CA ASP A 140 -6.15 -22.13 -6.82
C ASP A 140 -5.61 -23.51 -7.26
N ASP A 141 -4.29 -23.61 -7.45
CA ASP A 141 -3.60 -24.84 -7.83
C ASP A 141 -3.41 -25.82 -6.65
N LYS A 142 -3.72 -25.40 -5.42
CA LYS A 142 -3.61 -26.19 -4.18
C LYS A 142 -2.23 -26.80 -3.96
N VAL A 143 -1.18 -26.12 -4.41
CA VAL A 143 0.22 -26.58 -4.30
C VAL A 143 0.79 -26.28 -2.92
N TYR A 144 0.36 -25.19 -2.29
CA TYR A 144 0.86 -24.76 -0.98
C TYR A 144 -0.02 -25.24 0.16
N ALA A 145 0.58 -25.30 1.35
CA ALA A 145 -0.04 -25.87 2.52
C ALA A 145 -1.36 -25.14 2.93
N PRO A 146 -2.47 -25.85 3.21
CA PRO A 146 -3.78 -25.24 3.47
C PRO A 146 -3.81 -24.23 4.63
N GLU A 147 -2.95 -24.39 5.62
CA GLU A 147 -2.81 -23.51 6.78
C GLU A 147 -2.40 -22.09 6.40
N LEU A 148 -1.75 -21.89 5.24
CA LEU A 148 -1.38 -20.56 4.75
C LEU A 148 -2.61 -19.72 4.38
N LYS A 149 -3.80 -20.31 4.29
CA LYS A 149 -5.06 -19.55 4.18
C LYS A 149 -5.24 -18.52 5.31
N LYS A 150 -4.64 -18.74 6.48
CA LYS A 150 -4.69 -17.79 7.61
C LYS A 150 -4.07 -16.42 7.30
N ILE A 151 -3.25 -16.29 6.25
CA ILE A 151 -2.54 -15.04 5.96
C ILE A 151 -3.43 -13.95 5.32
N GLY A 152 -4.66 -14.33 4.91
CA GLY A 152 -5.67 -13.40 4.43
C GLY A 152 -7.00 -14.12 4.20
N GLU A 153 -8.09 -13.61 4.79
CA GLU A 153 -9.40 -14.27 4.75
C GLU A 153 -10.41 -13.51 3.88
N ASN A 154 -10.77 -12.28 4.28
CA ASN A 154 -11.91 -11.54 3.72
C ASN A 154 -11.58 -10.07 3.44
N GLY A 155 -10.31 -9.76 3.20
CA GLY A 155 -9.86 -8.41 2.87
C GLY A 155 -9.99 -8.10 1.37
N PRO A 156 -10.12 -6.82 0.98
CA PRO A 156 -10.34 -6.43 -0.42
C PRO A 156 -9.10 -6.57 -1.31
N ILE A 157 -7.94 -6.95 -0.79
CA ILE A 157 -6.69 -7.10 -1.54
C ILE A 157 -6.45 -8.60 -1.81
N PRO A 158 -6.68 -9.11 -3.03
CA PRO A 158 -6.33 -10.47 -3.37
C PRO A 158 -4.81 -10.67 -3.31
N ILE A 159 -4.37 -11.74 -2.66
CA ILE A 159 -2.97 -12.16 -2.64
C ILE A 159 -2.87 -13.65 -2.98
N SER A 160 -1.77 -14.05 -3.59
CA SER A 160 -1.48 -15.45 -3.92
C SER A 160 0.03 -15.66 -3.87
N HIS A 161 0.46 -16.89 -3.66
CA HIS A 161 1.81 -17.26 -4.11
C HIS A 161 2.00 -16.89 -5.59
N SER A 162 3.24 -16.63 -6.00
CA SER A 162 3.58 -16.35 -7.39
C SER A 162 2.90 -17.34 -8.35
N GLU A 163 2.15 -16.81 -9.31
CA GLU A 163 1.63 -17.58 -10.45
C GLU A 163 2.82 -17.97 -11.31
N LEU A 164 3.29 -19.22 -11.14
CA LEU A 164 4.60 -19.64 -11.61
C LEU A 164 4.66 -19.70 -13.14
N ILE A 165 5.67 -19.06 -13.72
CA ILE A 165 5.98 -19.14 -15.14
C ILE A 165 6.53 -20.54 -15.44
N PRO A 166 5.89 -21.35 -16.32
CA PRO A 166 6.32 -22.72 -16.62
C PRO A 166 7.76 -22.80 -17.13
N GLU A 167 8.16 -21.88 -18.01
CA GLU A 167 9.51 -21.83 -18.60
C GLU A 167 10.60 -21.59 -17.56
N MET A 168 10.26 -21.03 -16.39
CA MET A 168 11.19 -20.76 -15.30
C MET A 168 11.35 -21.93 -14.31
N GLN A 169 10.75 -23.10 -14.56
CA GLN A 169 10.83 -24.27 -13.67
C GLN A 169 12.28 -24.70 -13.43
N LEU A 170 13.06 -24.92 -14.51
CA LEU A 170 14.47 -25.33 -14.39
C LEU A 170 15.30 -24.35 -13.56
N PHE A 171 15.08 -23.04 -13.74
CA PHE A 171 15.75 -22.02 -12.95
C PHE A 171 15.42 -22.14 -11.46
N ARG A 172 14.14 -22.31 -11.11
CA ARG A 172 13.70 -22.44 -9.71
C ARG A 172 14.27 -23.69 -9.05
N ASP A 173 14.32 -24.80 -9.77
CA ASP A 173 14.86 -26.07 -9.27
C ASP A 173 16.36 -25.93 -8.97
N LEU A 174 17.13 -25.41 -9.93
CA LEU A 174 18.57 -25.16 -9.75
C LEU A 174 18.86 -24.16 -8.61
N LEU A 175 18.06 -23.09 -8.48
CA LEU A 175 18.18 -22.14 -7.37
C LEU A 175 17.92 -22.83 -6.02
N THR A 176 16.91 -23.69 -5.97
CA THR A 176 16.52 -24.42 -4.75
C THR A 176 17.61 -25.41 -4.34
N ASP A 177 18.18 -26.14 -5.30
CA ASP A 177 19.28 -27.08 -5.03
C ASP A 177 20.55 -26.36 -4.58
N ALA A 178 20.90 -25.25 -5.24
CA ALA A 178 22.03 -24.42 -4.85
C ALA A 178 21.84 -23.90 -3.42
N TRP A 179 20.64 -23.44 -3.06
CA TRP A 179 20.35 -22.97 -1.70
C TRP A 179 20.53 -24.09 -0.66
N LYS A 180 19.95 -25.26 -0.89
CA LYS A 180 20.11 -26.43 -0.01
C LYS A 180 21.57 -26.85 0.15
N SER A 181 22.39 -26.72 -0.90
CA SER A 181 23.81 -27.08 -0.84
C SER A 181 24.62 -26.26 0.19
N THR A 182 24.10 -25.09 0.58
CA THR A 182 24.70 -24.25 1.63
C THR A 182 24.29 -24.63 3.05
N GLY A 183 23.44 -25.64 3.22
CA GLY A 183 22.88 -26.06 4.51
C GLY A 183 21.75 -25.16 5.05
N GLN A 184 21.26 -24.22 4.24
CA GLN A 184 20.18 -23.30 4.62
C GLN A 184 18.79 -23.93 4.42
N PRO A 185 17.79 -23.58 5.25
CA PRO A 185 16.46 -24.18 5.18
C PRO A 185 15.60 -23.60 4.05
N ILE A 186 14.59 -24.36 3.64
CA ILE A 186 13.42 -23.85 2.92
C ILE A 186 12.32 -23.60 3.96
N ASN A 187 11.63 -22.48 3.84
CA ASN A 187 10.60 -22.08 4.79
C ASN A 187 9.40 -21.49 4.06
N GLU A 188 8.30 -22.22 4.00
CA GLU A 188 7.06 -21.76 3.36
C GLU A 188 6.16 -20.94 4.30
N ASN A 189 6.33 -21.09 5.62
CA ASN A 189 5.55 -20.34 6.61
C ASN A 189 6.38 -19.19 7.21
N ILE A 190 6.57 -18.15 6.40
CA ILE A 190 7.22 -16.91 6.83
C ILE A 190 6.28 -15.91 7.53
N PHE A 191 5.06 -16.33 7.90
CA PHE A 191 3.97 -15.44 8.30
C PHE A 191 3.61 -15.49 9.80
N ASP A 192 4.32 -16.32 10.57
CA ASP A 192 4.18 -16.44 12.03
C ASP A 192 5.43 -15.92 12.78
N GLY A 193 6.20 -15.02 12.14
CA GLY A 193 7.25 -14.24 12.79
C GLY A 193 8.66 -14.79 12.64
N GLN A 194 8.82 -15.99 12.07
CA GLN A 194 10.09 -16.59 11.67
C GLN A 194 10.20 -16.60 10.15
N MET A 195 11.25 -16.00 9.59
CA MET A 195 11.41 -15.82 8.13
C MET A 195 12.71 -16.37 7.56
N VAL A 196 13.45 -17.18 8.33
CA VAL A 196 14.74 -17.72 7.89
C VAL A 196 14.49 -18.77 6.81
N GLY A 197 15.17 -18.63 5.65
CA GLY A 197 15.18 -19.62 4.58
C GLY A 197 14.76 -19.09 3.22
N LEU A 198 14.85 -19.95 2.21
CA LEU A 198 14.28 -19.71 0.87
C LEU A 198 12.77 -20.00 0.90
N THR A 199 11.96 -19.16 0.25
CA THR A 199 10.51 -19.34 0.16
C THR A 199 10.00 -19.06 -1.25
N TYR A 200 8.86 -19.65 -1.59
CA TYR A 200 8.00 -19.13 -2.65
C TYR A 200 7.27 -17.92 -2.10
N SER A 201 7.40 -16.76 -2.74
CA SER A 201 6.83 -15.51 -2.25
C SER A 201 5.32 -15.44 -2.51
N VAL A 202 4.58 -14.88 -1.55
CA VAL A 202 3.23 -14.37 -1.77
C VAL A 202 3.30 -12.95 -2.32
N ASN A 203 2.38 -12.60 -3.20
CA ASN A 203 2.36 -11.34 -3.91
C ASN A 203 0.98 -10.71 -3.91
N THR A 204 0.93 -9.39 -4.01
CA THR A 204 -0.26 -8.62 -4.35
C THR A 204 -0.55 -8.70 -5.86
N ILE A 205 -0.63 -9.93 -6.36
CA ILE A 205 -1.03 -10.30 -7.73
C ILE A 205 -2.03 -11.44 -7.61
N TYR A 206 -3.11 -11.36 -8.39
CA TYR A 206 -4.03 -12.48 -8.57
C TYR A 206 -4.65 -12.42 -9.98
N LYS A 207 -4.68 -13.57 -10.66
CA LYS A 207 -5.08 -13.75 -12.06
C LYS A 207 -4.37 -12.77 -12.99
N GLY A 208 -3.05 -12.67 -12.85
CA GLY A 208 -2.22 -11.76 -13.63
C GLY A 208 -2.53 -10.27 -13.46
N ARG A 209 -3.25 -9.86 -12.40
CA ARG A 209 -3.60 -8.46 -12.13
C ARG A 209 -3.01 -7.99 -10.81
N ARG A 210 -2.47 -6.76 -10.79
CA ARG A 210 -2.03 -6.08 -9.57
C ARG A 210 -3.20 -5.87 -8.60
N SER A 211 -2.98 -6.25 -7.34
CA SER A 211 -3.81 -5.87 -6.21
C SER A 211 -3.21 -4.65 -5.51
N SER A 212 -3.88 -3.51 -5.56
CA SER A 212 -3.43 -2.25 -4.96
C SER A 212 -4.51 -1.71 -4.02
N SER A 213 -4.15 -0.79 -3.13
CA SER A 213 -5.10 -0.24 -2.15
C SER A 213 -6.29 0.51 -2.78
N PHE A 214 -6.25 0.87 -4.07
CA PHE A 214 -7.42 1.42 -4.77
C PHE A 214 -8.64 0.47 -4.75
N LEU A 215 -8.44 -0.83 -4.50
CA LEU A 215 -9.52 -1.80 -4.33
C LEU A 215 -10.32 -1.57 -3.03
N CYS A 216 -9.78 -0.83 -2.06
CA CYS A 216 -10.44 -0.54 -0.79
C CYS A 216 -11.51 0.57 -0.90
N VAL A 217 -11.49 1.36 -1.98
CA VAL A 217 -12.22 2.64 -2.06
C VAL A 217 -13.34 2.69 -3.11
N ASP A 218 -13.71 1.56 -3.72
CA ASP A 218 -14.85 1.47 -4.65
C ASP A 218 -16.18 1.37 -3.86
N LYS A 219 -16.54 2.46 -3.16
CA LYS A 219 -17.72 2.54 -2.26
C LYS A 219 -18.51 3.83 -2.48
N PRO A 220 -19.85 3.80 -2.38
CA PRO A 220 -20.71 4.94 -2.73
C PRO A 220 -20.59 6.15 -1.79
N ASN A 221 -20.16 5.94 -0.55
CA ASN A 221 -19.98 6.98 0.47
C ASN A 221 -18.55 7.54 0.54
N ILE A 222 -17.68 7.14 -0.39
CA ILE A 222 -16.35 7.71 -0.57
C ILE A 222 -16.38 8.66 -1.78
N THR A 223 -15.98 9.91 -1.55
CA THR A 223 -15.71 10.87 -2.62
C THR A 223 -14.20 10.91 -2.87
N ILE A 224 -13.79 10.61 -4.10
CA ILE A 224 -12.38 10.70 -4.52
C ILE A 224 -12.19 12.00 -5.31
N LEU A 225 -11.28 12.85 -4.84
CA LEU A 225 -10.88 14.09 -5.49
C LEU A 225 -9.43 13.97 -5.97
N PRO A 226 -9.20 13.47 -7.21
CA PRO A 226 -7.86 13.28 -7.76
C PRO A 226 -7.33 14.58 -8.40
N LYS A 227 -6.04 14.56 -8.78
CA LYS A 227 -5.33 15.66 -9.43
C LYS A 227 -5.36 16.98 -8.64
N VAL A 228 -5.26 16.88 -7.31
CA VAL A 228 -5.19 18.06 -6.42
C VAL A 228 -3.99 18.00 -5.48
N HIS A 229 -3.36 19.14 -5.22
CA HIS A 229 -2.30 19.24 -4.21
C HIS A 229 -2.87 19.83 -2.93
N SER A 230 -2.48 19.31 -1.77
CA SER A 230 -3.09 19.64 -0.49
C SER A 230 -2.18 20.45 0.43
N LYS A 231 -2.82 21.27 1.27
CA LYS A 231 -2.23 21.96 2.42
C LYS A 231 -3.21 21.87 3.59
N LEU A 232 -2.75 21.48 4.78
CA LEU A 232 -3.63 21.36 5.95
C LEU A 232 -4.15 22.74 6.40
N ILE A 233 -5.41 22.77 6.84
CA ILE A 233 -6.02 23.91 7.53
C ILE A 233 -5.89 23.63 9.03
N ILE A 234 -4.97 24.34 9.68
CA ILE A 234 -4.71 24.20 11.12
C ILE A 234 -5.13 25.49 11.81
N ASP A 235 -6.05 25.35 12.76
CA ASP A 235 -6.37 26.40 13.71
C ASP A 235 -5.36 26.36 14.85
N ASN A 236 -4.50 27.39 14.92
CA ASN A 236 -3.45 27.48 15.93
C ASN A 236 -3.99 27.86 17.32
N ALA A 237 -5.14 28.53 17.41
CA ALA A 237 -5.74 28.90 18.69
C ALA A 237 -6.31 27.66 19.37
N ASP A 238 -7.08 26.87 18.63
CA ASP A 238 -7.70 25.63 19.11
C ASP A 238 -6.76 24.41 19.04
N LYS A 239 -5.56 24.58 18.45
CA LYS A 239 -4.62 23.50 18.10
C LYS A 239 -5.30 22.34 17.37
N THR A 240 -6.23 22.66 16.47
CA THR A 240 -7.11 21.69 15.82
C THR A 240 -6.97 21.76 14.30
N CYS A 241 -6.77 20.61 13.64
CA CYS A 241 -6.87 20.53 12.19
C CYS A 241 -8.35 20.56 11.78
N LYS A 242 -8.75 21.57 11.01
CA LYS A 242 -10.15 21.76 10.59
C LYS A 242 -10.44 21.14 9.22
N GLY A 243 -9.41 20.83 8.44
CA GLY A 243 -9.59 20.38 7.06
C GLY A 243 -8.34 20.52 6.20
N VAL A 244 -8.55 20.67 4.90
CA VAL A 244 -7.50 20.79 3.87
C VAL A 244 -7.90 21.83 2.84
N THR A 245 -6.95 22.68 2.46
CA THR A 245 -7.01 23.49 1.24
C THR A 245 -6.40 22.66 0.12
N VAL A 246 -7.08 22.54 -1.01
CA VAL A 246 -6.58 21.86 -2.20
C VAL A 246 -6.47 22.80 -3.39
N ILE A 247 -5.43 22.64 -4.20
CA ILE A 247 -5.23 23.35 -5.46
C ILE A 247 -5.56 22.39 -6.59
N THR A 248 -6.58 22.72 -7.39
CA THR A 248 -7.01 21.91 -8.53
C THR A 248 -6.09 22.09 -9.74
N GLY A 249 -6.26 21.22 -10.75
CA GLY A 249 -5.52 21.36 -12.02
C GLY A 249 -5.76 22.68 -12.77
N SER A 250 -6.86 23.40 -12.49
CA SER A 250 -7.11 24.75 -13.02
C SER A 250 -6.47 25.88 -12.19
N GLY A 251 -5.81 25.55 -11.08
CA GLY A 251 -5.26 26.53 -10.13
C GLY A 251 -6.30 27.09 -9.14
N GLN A 252 -7.53 26.59 -9.15
CA GLN A 252 -8.54 26.98 -8.17
C GLN A 252 -8.20 26.38 -6.80
N GLU A 253 -8.29 27.21 -5.76
CA GLU A 253 -8.21 26.76 -4.37
C GLU A 253 -9.60 26.39 -3.84
N LEU A 254 -9.71 25.25 -3.16
CA LEU A 254 -10.91 24.80 -2.46
C LEU A 254 -10.57 24.48 -1.00
N ASN A 255 -11.35 24.98 -0.06
CA ASN A 255 -11.25 24.67 1.37
C ASN A 255 -12.28 23.60 1.72
N LEU A 256 -11.81 22.44 2.20
CA LEU A 256 -12.63 21.27 2.50
C LEU A 256 -12.48 20.93 3.98
N TYR A 257 -13.58 20.73 4.69
CA TYR A 257 -13.56 20.62 6.16
C TYR A 257 -13.96 19.23 6.65
N ALA A 258 -13.27 18.75 7.68
CA ALA A 258 -13.63 17.54 8.40
C ALA A 258 -14.51 17.89 9.62
N THR A 259 -15.59 17.15 9.84
CA THR A 259 -16.42 17.27 11.05
C THR A 259 -15.93 16.36 12.17
N ARG A 260 -15.13 15.34 11.84
CA ARG A 260 -14.42 14.47 12.79
C ARG A 260 -12.93 14.70 12.70
N GLU A 261 -12.27 14.10 11.71
CA GLU A 261 -10.82 14.03 11.66
C GLU A 261 -10.25 14.17 10.24
N VAL A 262 -9.03 14.72 10.18
CA VAL A 262 -8.18 14.70 9.01
C VAL A 262 -7.07 13.68 9.24
N ILE A 263 -6.90 12.73 8.32
CA ILE A 263 -5.88 11.68 8.38
C ILE A 263 -4.88 11.91 7.24
N VAL A 264 -3.61 12.12 7.57
CA VAL A 264 -2.51 12.29 6.60
C VAL A 264 -1.95 10.92 6.22
N SER A 265 -1.77 10.65 4.92
CA SER A 265 -1.44 9.29 4.43
C SER A 265 -0.54 9.26 3.20
#